data_AF-A0A9W4IGZ8-F1
#
_entry.id   AF-A0A9W4IGZ8-F1
#
_cell.length_a   1.000
_cell.length_b   1.000
_cell.length_c   1.000
_cell.angle_alpha   90.00
_cell.angle_beta   90.00
_cell.angle_gamma   90.00
#
_symmetry.space_group_name_H-M   'P 1'
#
loop_
_entity.id
_entity.type
_entity.pdbx_description
1 polymer ?
#
loop_
_entity_poly.entity_id
_entity_poly.type
_entity_poly.pdbx_seq_one_letter_code
_entity_poly.pdbx_strand_id
1 'polypeptide(L)'
;MSTVGLTRNAPKDPGGKIATLWAGPGEASNSTSSVNENVAYRFVLDNKVQTISSNSIPESGVVSGLLFVPNLDQQDPCYNTTASSVPANVTRYQDVSNFGYSLIGLAPWVSAECASSYLSAGQKVGTHAMIFFEPSNNDTGLPPDSNDSRWTINDGEKWRMENDYPVYTIPGPAGTSLIRDLAKFSGESSHSKRDAPDGATDSSRLFARVETAKQSGNMPSLWSFVLAIAGTVLVLSLLLVVIYRLVLRKRRDQFQRRVAAGQVDVEALALNQMKAPRDVVEKMPMYTYLDLSSSSKTSVHRKSTSDDEVAADSHDNASPPPANQDTKQDDQSLDDAGLKKPEAAVIEPGKQDKDNSTRNKYRLSHTQTTCAICIDDFVAGSSIVRELPCASHNPQPLPTSSFTRTFRDNDNRRPRKADKMGALKYVEEIQKKKQSDVIRFLLRVRCWELRQLNAIHRASRPSRPDKARRLGYKAKQGYVIYRARVRRGGRKRPVPKGATYGKPTNHGVNQLKYQRALKSTAEERVGRRAANLRVLNSYWINQDSTYKYFEVILVDPQHKAIRRDARINWICAPVHKHRESRGLTATGKKSRGMNKGHRYNNTKAGRRHTWKRQNTQSYWRYR
;
A
#
# COMPACT_ATOMS: atom_id res chain seq x y z
N MET A 1 -31.48 -28.11 -39.11
CA MET A 1 -31.55 -29.36 -38.33
C MET A 1 -32.30 -29.06 -37.06
N SER A 2 -33.34 -29.84 -36.77
CA SER A 2 -34.29 -29.56 -35.69
C SER A 2 -34.18 -30.60 -34.57
N THR A 3 -34.74 -30.25 -33.41
CA THR A 3 -35.31 -31.10 -32.37
C THR A 3 -35.35 -32.62 -32.60
N VAL A 4 -34.95 -33.39 -31.58
CA VAL A 4 -35.85 -34.28 -30.83
C VAL A 4 -35.22 -34.55 -29.46
N GLY A 5 -36.04 -34.72 -28.43
CA GLY A 5 -35.63 -35.24 -27.13
C GLY A 5 -36.53 -36.43 -26.75
N LEU A 6 -36.05 -37.28 -25.84
CA LEU A 6 -36.84 -38.35 -25.25
C LEU A 6 -36.59 -38.42 -23.74
N THR A 7 -37.65 -38.74 -23.00
CA THR A 7 -37.69 -38.72 -21.54
C THR A 7 -37.38 -40.09 -20.95
N ARG A 8 -36.97 -40.11 -19.68
CA ARG A 8 -37.25 -41.23 -18.78
C ARG A 8 -37.65 -40.70 -17.41
N ASN A 9 -38.83 -41.10 -16.96
CA ASN A 9 -39.33 -40.78 -15.64
C ASN A 9 -38.58 -41.62 -14.59
N ALA A 10 -38.25 -40.99 -13.45
CA ALA A 10 -37.94 -41.67 -12.20
C ALA A 10 -39.09 -41.39 -11.21
N PRO A 11 -39.40 -42.32 -10.28
CA PRO A 11 -40.62 -42.25 -9.49
C PRO A 11 -40.63 -41.06 -8.50
N LYS A 12 -41.83 -40.51 -8.28
CA LYS A 12 -42.12 -39.71 -7.08
C LYS A 12 -42.54 -40.69 -5.98
N ASP A 13 -41.79 -40.73 -4.89
CA ASP A 13 -42.16 -41.41 -3.64
C ASP A 13 -41.47 -40.70 -2.44
N PRO A 14 -41.82 -41.02 -1.18
CA PRO A 14 -42.39 -40.00 -0.29
C PRO A 14 -41.37 -39.18 0.53
N GLY A 15 -41.83 -38.02 1.02
CA GLY A 15 -41.04 -37.07 1.80
C GLY A 15 -40.69 -37.55 3.20
N GLY A 16 -39.48 -38.11 3.36
CA GLY A 16 -38.90 -38.42 4.67
C GLY A 16 -38.68 -37.16 5.54
N LYS A 17 -38.75 -37.32 6.86
CA LYS A 17 -38.55 -36.23 7.83
C LYS A 17 -37.08 -36.23 8.29
N ILE A 18 -36.42 -35.08 8.28
CA ILE A 18 -34.95 -35.01 8.37
C ILE A 18 -34.50 -34.22 9.60
N ALA A 19 -33.83 -34.89 10.53
CA ALA A 19 -33.08 -34.25 11.61
C ALA A 19 -31.64 -33.93 11.14
N THR A 20 -31.21 -32.68 11.28
CA THR A 20 -29.87 -32.22 10.92
C THR A 20 -29.09 -31.80 12.16
N LEU A 21 -27.94 -32.44 12.39
CA LEU A 21 -27.17 -32.39 13.63
C LEU A 21 -25.74 -31.90 13.31
N TRP A 22 -25.25 -30.90 14.04
CA TRP A 22 -23.95 -30.27 13.77
C TRP A 22 -22.98 -30.43 14.95
N ALA A 23 -21.88 -31.15 14.71
CA ALA A 23 -20.80 -31.38 15.66
C ALA A 23 -19.58 -30.49 15.32
N GLY A 24 -19.65 -29.22 15.73
CA GLY A 24 -18.65 -28.19 15.48
C GLY A 24 -19.24 -26.78 15.54
N PRO A 25 -18.45 -25.72 15.27
CA PRO A 25 -18.91 -24.33 15.32
C PRO A 25 -19.49 -23.84 13.97
N GLY A 26 -20.37 -24.62 13.35
CA GLY A 26 -20.94 -24.32 12.02
C GLY A 26 -22.29 -23.60 12.08
N GLU A 27 -22.39 -22.41 11.49
CA GLU A 27 -23.68 -21.74 11.29
C GLU A 27 -24.49 -22.43 10.17
N ALA A 28 -25.70 -22.91 10.47
CA ALA A 28 -26.58 -23.51 9.46
C ALA A 28 -27.14 -22.47 8.50
N SER A 29 -26.42 -22.21 7.40
CA SER A 29 -26.89 -21.35 6.32
C SER A 29 -27.98 -22.03 5.48
N ASN A 30 -28.84 -21.21 4.85
CA ASN A 30 -29.77 -21.66 3.80
C ASN A 30 -29.07 -22.12 2.49
N SER A 31 -27.75 -22.24 2.47
CA SER A 31 -26.94 -22.62 1.30
C SER A 31 -26.25 -23.99 1.42
N THR A 32 -26.42 -24.72 2.53
CA THR A 32 -25.90 -26.09 2.70
C THR A 32 -26.77 -27.09 1.93
N SER A 33 -26.49 -27.27 0.64
CA SER A 33 -27.23 -28.18 -0.25
C SER A 33 -26.68 -29.61 -0.20
N SER A 34 -27.53 -30.59 0.15
CA SER A 34 -27.44 -32.01 -0.29
C SER A 34 -28.50 -32.95 0.32
N VAL A 35 -29.76 -32.52 0.37
CA VAL A 35 -30.92 -33.41 0.12
C VAL A 35 -31.89 -32.63 -0.77
N ASN A 36 -32.51 -33.28 -1.75
CA ASN A 36 -33.45 -32.62 -2.66
C ASN A 36 -34.73 -32.22 -1.88
N GLU A 37 -35.32 -31.08 -2.19
CA GLU A 37 -36.34 -30.45 -1.32
C GLU A 37 -37.66 -31.23 -1.29
N ASN A 38 -37.99 -31.81 -0.13
CA ASN A 38 -39.35 -32.20 0.31
C ASN A 38 -39.35 -32.59 1.80
N VAL A 39 -38.87 -31.68 2.66
CA VAL A 39 -38.66 -31.96 4.10
C VAL A 39 -39.85 -31.47 4.93
N ALA A 40 -40.74 -32.39 5.32
CA ALA A 40 -41.95 -32.05 6.09
C ALA A 40 -41.71 -31.69 7.57
N TYR A 41 -40.50 -31.93 8.09
CA TYR A 41 -40.07 -31.54 9.44
C TYR A 41 -38.54 -31.49 9.49
N ARG A 42 -37.99 -30.42 10.07
CA ARG A 42 -36.55 -30.22 10.24
C ARG A 42 -36.22 -29.86 11.68
N PHE A 43 -35.61 -30.81 12.41
CA PHE A 43 -35.05 -30.58 13.73
C PHE A 43 -33.56 -30.24 13.59
N VAL A 44 -33.10 -29.14 14.20
CA VAL A 44 -31.72 -28.64 14.01
C VAL A 44 -31.03 -28.44 15.36
N LEU A 45 -29.85 -29.06 15.54
CA LEU A 45 -28.95 -28.81 16.67
C LEU A 45 -27.65 -28.16 16.19
N ASP A 46 -27.70 -26.85 15.96
CA ASP A 46 -26.52 -26.03 15.65
C ASP A 46 -25.60 -25.93 16.88
N ASN A 47 -24.32 -26.29 16.70
CA ASN A 47 -23.25 -26.16 17.70
C ASN A 47 -23.58 -26.78 19.07
N LYS A 48 -24.39 -27.84 19.10
CA LYS A 48 -24.90 -28.51 20.32
C LYS A 48 -24.71 -30.03 20.33
N VAL A 49 -23.95 -30.58 19.39
CA VAL A 49 -23.58 -31.99 19.35
C VAL A 49 -22.10 -32.11 19.71
N GLN A 50 -21.79 -32.87 20.76
CA GLN A 50 -20.42 -33.19 21.16
C GLN A 50 -20.09 -34.63 20.73
N THR A 51 -18.82 -34.93 20.45
CA THR A 51 -18.35 -36.28 20.09
C THR A 51 -17.64 -36.88 21.30
N ILE A 52 -18.09 -38.06 21.76
CA ILE A 52 -17.52 -38.76 22.93
C ILE A 52 -16.73 -40.03 22.57
N SER A 53 -16.98 -40.62 21.40
CA SER A 53 -16.01 -41.50 20.72
C SER A 53 -15.91 -41.11 19.25
N SER A 54 -14.68 -41.01 18.76
CA SER A 54 -14.35 -40.65 17.38
C SER A 54 -13.90 -41.83 16.52
N ASN A 55 -14.07 -43.07 17.02
CA ASN A 55 -13.72 -44.26 16.25
C ASN A 55 -14.57 -44.38 14.98
N SER A 56 -13.99 -44.92 13.91
CA SER A 56 -14.66 -45.13 12.61
C SER A 56 -15.40 -43.93 11.99
N ILE A 57 -15.05 -42.67 12.31
CA ILE A 57 -15.58 -41.51 11.57
C ILE A 57 -15.12 -41.59 10.10
N PRO A 58 -16.03 -41.55 9.11
CA PRO A 58 -15.66 -41.57 7.69
C PRO A 58 -14.84 -40.34 7.28
N GLU A 59 -13.93 -40.48 6.30
CA GLU A 59 -13.09 -39.37 5.80
C GLU A 59 -13.88 -38.16 5.25
N SER A 60 -15.15 -38.37 4.89
CA SER A 60 -16.09 -37.31 4.50
C SER A 60 -16.41 -36.33 5.63
N GLY A 61 -16.24 -36.74 6.89
CA GLY A 61 -16.70 -36.01 8.07
C GLY A 61 -18.22 -36.04 8.28
N VAL A 62 -18.98 -36.77 7.46
CA VAL A 62 -20.45 -36.81 7.50
C VAL A 62 -20.94 -38.23 7.71
N VAL A 63 -21.75 -38.44 8.75
CA VAL A 63 -22.47 -39.69 9.01
C VAL A 63 -23.97 -39.44 8.87
N SER A 64 -24.69 -40.30 8.16
CA SER A 64 -26.13 -40.15 7.97
C SER A 64 -26.83 -41.50 7.87
N GLY A 65 -28.09 -41.56 8.31
CA GLY A 65 -28.86 -42.79 8.36
C GLY A 65 -30.26 -42.63 8.98
N LEU A 66 -31.05 -43.70 8.95
CA LEU A 66 -32.34 -43.75 9.65
C LEU A 66 -32.12 -43.82 11.16
N LEU A 67 -32.89 -43.02 11.89
CA LEU A 67 -32.82 -42.90 13.35
C LEU A 67 -33.77 -43.93 14.00
N PHE A 68 -33.28 -44.70 14.96
CA PHE A 68 -34.06 -45.70 15.71
C PHE A 68 -33.49 -45.89 17.12
N VAL A 69 -34.23 -46.57 18.00
CA VAL A 69 -33.74 -46.97 19.33
C VAL A 69 -33.39 -48.47 19.33
N PRO A 70 -32.15 -48.87 19.65
CA PRO A 70 -31.79 -50.29 19.76
C PRO A 70 -32.67 -51.04 20.77
N ASN A 71 -32.87 -52.34 20.55
CA ASN A 71 -33.60 -53.19 21.49
C ASN A 71 -32.62 -53.71 22.54
N LEU A 72 -32.92 -53.48 23.82
CA LEU A 72 -32.33 -54.26 24.92
C LEU A 72 -33.10 -55.58 25.09
N ASP A 73 -32.48 -56.54 25.76
CA ASP A 73 -33.13 -57.79 26.15
C ASP A 73 -34.15 -57.51 27.28
N GLN A 74 -35.23 -58.30 27.37
CA GLN A 74 -36.17 -58.22 28.48
C GLN A 74 -35.56 -58.72 29.80
N GLN A 75 -34.48 -59.50 29.74
CA GLN A 75 -33.69 -59.90 30.91
C GLN A 75 -32.61 -58.87 31.32
N ASP A 76 -32.40 -57.81 30.53
CA ASP A 76 -31.46 -56.73 30.87
C ASP A 76 -32.08 -55.78 31.92
N PRO A 77 -31.44 -55.55 33.10
CA PRO A 77 -31.92 -54.60 34.10
C PRO A 77 -32.26 -53.21 33.52
N CYS A 78 -31.48 -52.77 32.53
CA CYS A 78 -31.62 -51.46 31.90
C CYS A 78 -32.86 -51.31 31.01
N TYR A 79 -33.51 -52.41 30.62
CA TYR A 79 -34.82 -52.36 29.95
C TYR A 79 -35.85 -51.66 30.83
N ASN A 80 -35.94 -52.07 32.10
CA ASN A 80 -36.87 -51.48 33.07
C ASN A 80 -36.42 -50.07 33.51
N THR A 81 -35.13 -49.85 33.74
CA THR A 81 -34.61 -48.53 34.13
C THR A 81 -34.85 -47.46 33.06
N THR A 82 -34.77 -47.81 31.76
CA THR A 82 -34.92 -46.84 30.66
C THR A 82 -36.34 -46.69 30.12
N ALA A 83 -37.31 -47.50 30.57
CA ALA A 83 -38.71 -47.42 30.17
C ALA A 83 -39.37 -46.05 30.46
N SER A 84 -38.87 -45.30 31.44
CA SER A 84 -39.31 -43.92 31.73
C SER A 84 -38.91 -42.89 30.67
N SER A 85 -37.84 -43.18 29.92
CA SER A 85 -37.24 -42.30 28.90
C SER A 85 -37.43 -42.83 27.48
N VAL A 86 -37.76 -44.11 27.33
CA VAL A 86 -37.94 -44.84 26.07
C VAL A 86 -39.31 -45.53 26.09
N PRO A 87 -40.34 -44.95 25.42
CA PRO A 87 -41.63 -45.62 25.27
C PRO A 87 -41.50 -46.98 24.57
N ALA A 88 -42.41 -47.91 24.84
CA ALA A 88 -42.46 -49.19 24.14
C ALA A 88 -42.62 -48.99 22.62
N ASN A 89 -43.60 -48.17 22.23
CA ASN A 89 -44.01 -47.88 20.85
C ASN A 89 -43.05 -46.89 20.13
N VAL A 90 -41.74 -47.06 20.24
CA VAL A 90 -40.72 -46.23 19.57
C VAL A 90 -40.07 -46.97 18.41
N THR A 91 -39.72 -46.27 17.33
CA THR A 91 -39.06 -46.86 16.14
C THR A 91 -37.89 -47.78 16.52
N ARG A 92 -38.05 -49.08 16.29
CA ARG A 92 -37.03 -50.14 16.54
C ARG A 92 -36.31 -50.54 15.26
N TYR A 93 -35.34 -51.45 15.36
CA TYR A 93 -34.62 -51.99 14.18
C TYR A 93 -35.58 -52.58 13.13
N GLN A 94 -36.62 -53.29 13.58
CA GLN A 94 -37.65 -53.86 12.71
C GLN A 94 -38.40 -52.79 11.89
N ASP A 95 -38.59 -51.58 12.44
CA ASP A 95 -39.26 -50.46 11.77
C ASP A 95 -38.41 -49.79 10.66
N VAL A 96 -37.10 -50.07 10.58
CA VAL A 96 -36.16 -49.39 9.67
C VAL A 96 -35.32 -50.33 8.79
N SER A 97 -35.14 -51.59 9.19
CA SER A 97 -34.34 -52.60 8.47
C SER A 97 -34.70 -52.75 7.00
N ASN A 98 -35.99 -52.79 6.68
CA ASN A 98 -36.52 -52.98 5.32
C ASN A 98 -36.21 -51.85 4.33
N PHE A 99 -35.70 -50.70 4.79
CA PHE A 99 -35.46 -49.52 3.94
C PHE A 99 -34.02 -49.46 3.37
N GLY A 100 -33.09 -50.30 3.82
CA GLY A 100 -31.75 -50.42 3.24
C GLY A 100 -30.79 -49.22 3.41
N TYR A 101 -31.14 -48.24 4.25
CA TYR A 101 -30.24 -47.14 4.63
C TYR A 101 -29.33 -47.54 5.80
N SER A 102 -28.15 -46.92 5.90
CA SER A 102 -27.36 -46.88 7.13
C SER A 102 -28.21 -46.50 8.35
N LEU A 103 -27.87 -47.02 9.53
CA LEU A 103 -28.67 -46.84 10.74
C LEU A 103 -27.91 -46.05 11.81
N ILE A 104 -28.60 -45.15 12.50
CA ILE A 104 -28.09 -44.36 13.62
C ILE A 104 -28.94 -44.64 14.86
N GLY A 105 -28.32 -45.13 15.92
CA GLY A 105 -28.99 -45.37 17.19
C GLY A 105 -29.20 -44.08 18.00
N LEU A 106 -30.32 -43.97 18.70
CA LEU A 106 -30.57 -42.96 19.74
C LEU A 106 -30.92 -43.66 21.05
N ALA A 107 -30.23 -43.33 22.15
CA ALA A 107 -30.45 -43.95 23.45
C ALA A 107 -30.28 -42.95 24.62
N PRO A 108 -30.93 -43.17 25.78
CA PRO A 108 -30.69 -42.38 26.98
C PRO A 108 -29.43 -42.87 27.72
N TRP A 109 -28.62 -41.93 28.20
CA TRP A 109 -27.52 -42.20 29.13
C TRP A 109 -28.00 -41.99 30.57
N VAL A 110 -28.50 -43.07 31.20
CA VAL A 110 -28.94 -43.07 32.61
C VAL A 110 -27.90 -43.65 33.57
N SER A 111 -27.08 -44.58 33.09
CA SER A 111 -25.97 -45.18 33.84
C SER A 111 -24.92 -45.73 32.87
N ALA A 112 -23.71 -45.95 33.36
CA ALA A 112 -22.62 -46.59 32.61
C ALA A 112 -22.99 -47.98 32.09
N GLU A 113 -23.69 -48.78 32.91
CA GLU A 113 -24.14 -50.12 32.56
C GLU A 113 -25.13 -50.07 31.39
N CYS A 114 -26.15 -49.21 31.47
CA CYS A 114 -27.14 -49.08 30.41
C CYS A 114 -26.55 -48.52 29.12
N ALA A 115 -25.58 -47.60 29.21
CA ALA A 115 -24.82 -47.15 28.06
C ALA A 115 -24.09 -48.31 27.37
N SER A 116 -23.45 -49.20 28.14
CA SER A 116 -22.78 -50.40 27.60
C SER A 116 -23.77 -51.38 26.93
N SER A 117 -24.95 -51.60 27.53
CA SER A 117 -26.02 -52.40 26.93
C SER A 117 -26.47 -51.83 25.58
N TYR A 118 -26.77 -50.52 25.51
CA TYR A 118 -27.18 -49.87 24.26
C TYR A 118 -26.08 -49.85 23.19
N LEU A 119 -24.80 -49.70 23.57
CA LEU A 119 -23.67 -49.84 22.65
C LEU A 119 -23.60 -51.26 22.06
N SER A 120 -23.70 -52.30 22.90
CA SER A 120 -23.71 -53.70 22.44
C SER A 120 -24.91 -54.01 21.54
N ALA A 121 -26.08 -53.42 21.84
CA ALA A 121 -27.29 -53.58 21.04
C ALA A 121 -27.19 -52.86 19.67
N GLY A 122 -26.53 -51.70 19.60
CA GLY A 122 -26.19 -51.04 18.34
C GLY A 122 -25.21 -51.85 17.50
N GLN A 123 -24.16 -52.38 18.12
CA GLN A 123 -23.13 -53.19 17.44
C GLN A 123 -23.72 -54.48 16.85
N LYS A 124 -24.57 -55.20 17.60
CA LYS A 124 -25.34 -56.37 17.10
C LYS A 124 -26.22 -56.07 15.87
N VAL A 125 -26.54 -54.80 15.63
CA VAL A 125 -27.42 -54.31 14.55
C VAL A 125 -26.63 -53.63 13.41
N GLY A 126 -25.32 -53.38 13.58
CA GLY A 126 -24.50 -52.69 12.56
C GLY A 126 -24.74 -51.18 12.48
N THR A 127 -25.00 -50.51 13.61
CA THR A 127 -25.16 -49.06 13.66
C THR A 127 -23.94 -48.31 13.16
N HIS A 128 -24.13 -47.34 12.26
CA HIS A 128 -23.06 -46.49 11.73
C HIS A 128 -22.74 -45.29 12.63
N ALA A 129 -23.58 -45.01 13.63
CA ALA A 129 -23.31 -44.12 14.76
C ALA A 129 -24.30 -44.37 15.90
N MET A 130 -23.95 -43.92 17.10
CA MET A 130 -24.86 -43.83 18.25
C MET A 130 -24.94 -42.40 18.76
N ILE A 131 -26.12 -41.99 19.18
CA ILE A 131 -26.40 -40.68 19.79
C ILE A 131 -26.95 -40.93 21.20
N PHE A 132 -26.31 -40.34 22.20
CA PHE A 132 -26.76 -40.36 23.59
C PHE A 132 -27.31 -39.01 24.04
N PHE A 133 -28.20 -39.03 25.03
CA PHE A 133 -28.66 -37.85 25.75
C PHE A 133 -28.91 -38.20 27.22
N GLU A 134 -28.69 -37.25 28.12
CA GLU A 134 -28.89 -37.42 29.57
C GLU A 134 -30.35 -37.01 29.91
N PRO A 135 -31.29 -37.94 30.20
CA PRO A 135 -32.71 -37.60 30.35
C PRO A 135 -33.05 -36.87 31.65
N SER A 136 -32.20 -36.99 32.66
CA SER A 136 -32.26 -36.24 33.93
C SER A 136 -31.82 -34.77 33.78
N ASN A 137 -31.11 -34.43 32.70
CA ASN A 137 -30.50 -33.13 32.51
C ASN A 137 -31.37 -32.25 31.60
N ASN A 138 -31.85 -31.14 32.17
CA ASN A 138 -32.71 -30.17 31.47
C ASN A 138 -31.93 -29.07 30.74
N ASP A 139 -30.60 -29.07 30.77
CA ASP A 139 -29.80 -28.08 30.06
C ASP A 139 -29.98 -28.17 28.55
N THR A 140 -30.11 -27.00 27.91
CA THR A 140 -30.17 -26.84 26.46
C THR A 140 -28.85 -26.34 25.87
N GLY A 141 -27.76 -26.37 26.65
CA GLY A 141 -26.41 -25.96 26.26
C GLY A 141 -25.69 -26.97 25.35
N LEU A 142 -24.38 -26.83 25.21
CA LEU A 142 -23.51 -27.87 24.63
C LEU A 142 -23.31 -28.97 25.69
N PRO A 143 -23.45 -30.26 25.36
CA PRO A 143 -23.16 -31.35 26.28
C PRO A 143 -21.69 -31.37 26.74
N PRO A 144 -21.38 -32.00 27.89
CA PRO A 144 -20.02 -32.11 28.42
C PRO A 144 -19.05 -32.77 27.43
N ASP A 145 -17.79 -32.34 27.45
CA ASP A 145 -16.74 -32.90 26.59
C ASP A 145 -16.44 -34.38 26.94
N SER A 146 -15.89 -35.10 25.97
CA SER A 146 -15.43 -36.51 26.01
C SER A 146 -14.66 -36.92 27.28
N ASN A 147 -13.94 -35.99 27.92
CA ASN A 147 -13.15 -36.23 29.14
C ASN A 147 -13.93 -36.00 30.46
N ASP A 148 -15.23 -35.66 30.40
CA ASP A 148 -16.08 -35.53 31.59
C ASP A 148 -16.39 -36.90 32.21
N SER A 149 -16.35 -37.00 33.54
CA SER A 149 -16.60 -38.23 34.30
C SER A 149 -18.02 -38.79 34.14
N ARG A 150 -18.97 -38.06 33.54
CA ARG A 150 -20.28 -38.61 33.15
C ARG A 150 -20.19 -39.63 32.02
N TRP A 151 -19.15 -39.57 31.18
CA TRP A 151 -18.95 -40.45 30.03
C TRP A 151 -18.00 -41.63 30.30
N THR A 152 -17.67 -41.92 31.56
CA THR A 152 -16.89 -43.10 31.95
C THR A 152 -17.79 -44.32 32.09
N ILE A 153 -17.34 -45.45 31.57
CA ILE A 153 -17.89 -46.78 31.87
C ILE A 153 -16.87 -47.52 32.74
N ASN A 154 -17.31 -48.50 33.55
CA ASN A 154 -16.47 -49.24 34.50
C ASN A 154 -15.56 -50.29 33.81
N ASP A 155 -15.09 -50.01 32.60
CA ASP A 155 -14.33 -50.90 31.71
C ASP A 155 -12.88 -50.45 31.45
N GLY A 156 -12.55 -49.21 31.83
CA GLY A 156 -11.26 -48.57 31.55
C GLY A 156 -11.18 -47.92 30.17
N GLU A 157 -12.28 -47.32 29.69
CA GLU A 157 -12.42 -46.67 28.37
C GLU A 157 -12.30 -47.61 27.15
N LYS A 158 -12.28 -48.93 27.36
CA LYS A 158 -12.17 -49.93 26.28
C LYS A 158 -13.25 -49.77 25.22
N TRP A 159 -14.48 -49.46 25.62
CA TRP A 159 -15.60 -49.20 24.72
C TRP A 159 -15.28 -48.11 23.67
N ARG A 160 -14.40 -47.16 23.98
CA ARG A 160 -14.01 -46.09 23.04
C ARG A 160 -13.10 -46.60 21.92
N MET A 161 -12.36 -47.69 22.15
CA MET A 161 -11.43 -48.33 21.22
C MET A 161 -12.03 -49.57 20.53
N GLU A 162 -12.87 -50.33 21.24
CA GLU A 162 -13.47 -51.59 20.77
C GLU A 162 -14.79 -51.37 20.00
N ASN A 163 -15.49 -50.24 20.21
CA ASN A 163 -16.71 -49.92 19.49
C ASN A 163 -16.41 -49.40 18.07
N ASP A 164 -17.01 -50.03 17.06
CA ASP A 164 -16.69 -49.91 15.63
C ASP A 164 -17.40 -48.74 14.91
N TYR A 165 -18.08 -47.87 15.65
CA TYR A 165 -18.77 -46.68 15.12
C TYR A 165 -18.59 -45.44 16.04
N PRO A 166 -18.75 -44.21 15.52
CA PRO A 166 -18.64 -43.00 16.32
C PRO A 166 -19.84 -42.78 17.23
N VAL A 167 -19.58 -42.15 18.39
CA VAL A 167 -20.58 -41.93 19.45
C VAL A 167 -20.66 -40.44 19.79
N TYR A 168 -21.86 -39.90 19.69
CA TYR A 168 -22.19 -38.49 19.86
C TYR A 168 -23.11 -38.28 21.08
N THR A 169 -23.12 -37.06 21.61
CA THR A 169 -24.03 -36.65 22.69
C THR A 169 -24.76 -35.37 22.33
N ILE A 170 -26.05 -35.32 22.66
CA ILE A 170 -26.95 -34.17 22.45
C ILE A 170 -27.64 -33.76 23.77
N PRO A 171 -28.22 -32.54 23.86
CA PRO A 171 -28.84 -32.08 25.10
C PRO A 171 -30.08 -32.91 25.47
N GLY A 172 -30.32 -33.14 26.77
CA GLY A 172 -31.42 -33.94 27.28
C GLY A 172 -32.81 -33.56 26.72
N PRO A 173 -33.19 -32.26 26.68
CA PRO A 173 -34.46 -31.82 26.09
C PRO A 173 -34.60 -32.06 24.58
N ALA A 174 -33.47 -32.20 23.88
CA ALA A 174 -33.46 -32.51 22.45
C ALA A 174 -33.62 -34.02 22.21
N GLY A 175 -32.89 -34.86 22.95
CA GLY A 175 -33.01 -36.32 22.82
C GLY A 175 -34.37 -36.86 23.28
N THR A 176 -34.93 -36.34 24.37
CA THR A 176 -36.31 -36.65 24.79
C THR A 176 -37.36 -36.23 23.76
N SER A 177 -37.14 -35.12 23.04
CA SER A 177 -38.02 -34.70 21.94
C SER A 177 -37.88 -35.61 20.71
N LEU A 178 -36.66 -36.01 20.35
CA LEU A 178 -36.42 -36.95 19.25
C LEU A 178 -37.01 -38.34 19.53
N ILE A 179 -36.90 -38.88 20.74
CA ILE A 179 -37.57 -40.15 21.11
C ILE A 179 -39.10 -40.01 21.05
N ARG A 180 -39.66 -38.88 21.52
CA ARG A 180 -41.11 -38.62 21.40
C ARG A 180 -41.57 -38.51 19.94
N ASP A 181 -40.72 -38.02 19.04
CA ASP A 181 -41.02 -37.99 17.60
C ASP A 181 -40.86 -39.38 16.95
N LEU A 182 -39.83 -40.16 17.30
CA LEU A 182 -39.71 -41.57 16.87
C LEU A 182 -40.94 -42.40 17.29
N ALA A 183 -41.51 -42.14 18.47
CA ALA A 183 -42.73 -42.82 18.93
C ALA A 183 -43.98 -42.54 18.05
N LYS A 184 -43.93 -41.55 17.16
CA LYS A 184 -44.99 -41.26 16.16
C LYS A 184 -44.77 -42.00 14.83
N PHE A 185 -43.67 -42.74 14.69
CA PHE A 185 -43.23 -43.43 13.46
C PHE A 185 -42.77 -44.88 13.72
N SER A 186 -43.21 -45.50 14.82
CA SER A 186 -43.17 -46.97 14.96
C SER A 186 -44.35 -47.59 14.20
N GLY A 187 -44.17 -48.79 13.64
CA GLY A 187 -45.10 -49.40 12.68
C GLY A 187 -46.44 -49.89 13.24
N GLU A 188 -46.59 -49.95 14.57
CA GLU A 188 -47.70 -50.63 15.27
C GLU A 188 -48.80 -49.67 15.77
N SER A 189 -49.12 -48.59 15.05
CA SER A 189 -50.07 -47.55 15.50
C SER A 189 -51.44 -47.60 14.80
N SER A 190 -52.15 -48.73 14.88
CA SER A 190 -53.49 -48.93 14.29
C SER A 190 -54.64 -48.20 15.03
N HIS A 191 -54.39 -47.03 15.63
CA HIS A 191 -55.41 -46.21 16.30
C HIS A 191 -55.26 -44.71 16.04
N SER A 192 -56.34 -44.11 15.53
CA SER A 192 -56.68 -42.67 15.58
C SER A 192 -55.56 -41.65 15.32
N LYS A 193 -55.15 -41.48 14.05
CA LYS A 193 -54.47 -40.26 13.61
C LYS A 193 -55.43 -39.06 13.72
N ARG A 194 -55.30 -38.24 14.76
CA ARG A 194 -55.93 -36.90 14.88
C ARG A 194 -54.92 -35.76 15.02
N ASP A 195 -53.78 -36.02 15.67
CA ASP A 195 -52.72 -35.01 15.90
C ASP A 195 -51.46 -35.20 15.02
N ALA A 196 -51.59 -35.96 13.93
CA ALA A 196 -50.53 -36.09 12.93
C ALA A 196 -50.54 -34.86 11.99
N PRO A 197 -49.43 -34.14 11.81
CA PRO A 197 -49.37 -33.03 10.86
C PRO A 197 -49.56 -33.54 9.42
N ASP A 198 -50.25 -32.72 8.63
CA ASP A 198 -50.84 -33.10 7.34
C ASP A 198 -49.83 -33.73 6.35
N GLY A 199 -50.28 -34.76 5.62
CA GLY A 199 -49.46 -35.47 4.63
C GLY A 199 -48.56 -36.63 5.12
N ALA A 200 -48.70 -37.11 6.36
CA ALA A 200 -47.86 -38.21 6.89
C ALA A 200 -48.32 -39.62 6.43
N THR A 201 -47.68 -40.16 5.39
CA THR A 201 -47.79 -41.57 4.96
C THR A 201 -47.09 -42.52 5.95
N ASP A 202 -47.52 -43.79 6.04
CA ASP A 202 -46.98 -44.77 7.00
C ASP A 202 -45.51 -45.16 6.77
N SER A 203 -45.00 -44.85 5.57
CA SER A 203 -43.59 -44.91 5.17
C SER A 203 -42.73 -43.78 5.76
N SER A 204 -43.31 -42.82 6.49
CA SER A 204 -42.55 -41.75 7.16
C SER A 204 -41.64 -42.30 8.25
N ARG A 205 -40.34 -41.99 8.17
CA ARG A 205 -39.34 -42.26 9.22
C ARG A 205 -38.46 -41.02 9.45
N LEU A 206 -37.77 -40.95 10.58
CA LEU A 206 -36.78 -39.91 10.86
C LEU A 206 -35.41 -40.31 10.28
N PHE A 207 -34.82 -39.42 9.48
CA PHE A 207 -33.47 -39.56 8.95
C PHE A 207 -32.55 -38.55 9.63
N ALA A 208 -31.44 -39.01 10.22
CA ALA A 208 -30.45 -38.17 10.88
C ALA A 208 -29.21 -37.97 9.99
N ARG A 209 -28.65 -36.76 10.03
CA ARG A 209 -27.35 -36.42 9.41
C ARG A 209 -26.51 -35.66 10.43
N VAL A 210 -25.36 -36.22 10.81
CA VAL A 210 -24.36 -35.62 11.69
C VAL A 210 -23.18 -35.15 10.85
N GLU A 211 -22.92 -33.84 10.83
CA GLU A 211 -21.69 -33.30 10.23
C GLU A 211 -20.67 -33.00 11.33
N THR A 212 -19.55 -33.72 11.29
CA THR A 212 -18.41 -33.50 12.18
C THR A 212 -17.44 -32.51 11.54
N ALA A 213 -17.08 -31.46 12.28
CA ALA A 213 -16.05 -30.53 11.84
C ALA A 213 -14.71 -31.28 11.72
N LYS A 214 -14.24 -31.44 10.48
CA LYS A 214 -13.02 -32.19 10.12
C LYS A 214 -11.86 -31.87 11.06
N GLN A 215 -11.51 -32.82 11.94
CA GLN A 215 -10.22 -32.79 12.61
C GLN A 215 -9.15 -32.79 11.51
N SER A 216 -8.43 -31.67 11.38
CA SER A 216 -7.28 -31.59 10.50
C SER A 216 -6.16 -32.43 11.14
N GLY A 217 -6.13 -33.72 10.79
CA GLY A 217 -5.33 -34.76 11.44
C GLY A 217 -3.90 -34.29 11.70
N ASN A 218 -3.56 -34.21 12.99
CA ASN A 218 -2.31 -33.65 13.51
C ASN A 218 -1.73 -32.52 12.65
N MET A 219 -2.43 -31.39 12.56
CA MET A 219 -1.77 -30.10 12.32
C MET A 219 -0.67 -29.95 13.40
N PRO A 220 0.63 -30.15 13.06
CA PRO A 220 1.66 -30.01 14.07
C PRO A 220 1.62 -28.54 14.51
N SER A 221 1.60 -28.31 15.82
CA SER A 221 1.19 -27.00 16.38
C SER A 221 1.89 -25.82 15.69
N LEU A 222 1.26 -24.64 15.65
CA LEU A 222 1.74 -23.48 14.86
C LEU A 222 3.25 -23.18 15.04
N TRP A 223 3.79 -23.47 16.23
CA TRP A 223 5.20 -23.46 16.56
C TRP A 223 6.09 -24.33 15.66
N SER A 224 5.67 -25.54 15.28
CA SER A 224 6.40 -26.42 14.37
C SER A 224 6.62 -25.80 12.99
N PHE A 225 5.57 -25.21 12.39
CA PHE A 225 5.67 -24.46 11.14
C PHE A 225 6.53 -23.20 11.31
N VAL A 226 6.39 -22.48 12.42
CA VAL A 226 7.24 -21.32 12.74
C VAL A 226 8.72 -21.73 12.90
N LEU A 227 9.00 -22.88 13.50
CA LEU A 227 10.35 -23.42 13.70
C LEU A 227 10.94 -23.98 12.39
N ALA A 228 10.13 -24.62 11.53
CA ALA A 228 10.55 -25.07 10.20
C ALA A 228 10.83 -23.88 9.27
N ILE A 229 10.00 -22.83 9.32
CA ILE A 229 10.23 -21.57 8.59
C ILE A 229 11.44 -20.84 9.16
N ALA A 230 11.61 -20.76 10.48
CA ALA A 230 12.78 -20.15 11.10
C ALA A 230 14.06 -20.93 10.74
N GLY A 231 14.04 -22.26 10.80
CA GLY A 231 15.16 -23.13 10.43
C GLY A 231 15.54 -23.01 8.96
N THR A 232 14.58 -23.05 8.03
CA THR A 232 14.86 -22.85 6.60
C THR A 232 15.36 -21.44 6.29
N VAL A 233 14.82 -20.39 6.94
CA VAL A 233 15.35 -19.02 6.83
C VAL A 233 16.76 -18.89 7.41
N LEU A 234 17.08 -19.58 8.52
CA LEU A 234 18.40 -19.57 9.14
C LEU A 234 19.42 -20.31 8.26
N VAL A 235 19.06 -21.48 7.73
CA VAL A 235 19.88 -22.23 6.76
C VAL A 235 20.12 -21.42 5.48
N LEU A 236 19.09 -20.80 4.89
CA LEU A 236 19.24 -19.94 3.72
C LEU A 236 20.09 -18.69 4.01
N SER A 237 19.99 -18.13 5.21
CA SER A 237 20.82 -17.01 5.67
C SER A 237 22.29 -17.43 5.80
N LEU A 238 22.57 -18.59 6.42
CA LEU A 238 23.91 -19.16 6.50
C LEU A 238 24.48 -19.48 5.11
N LEU A 239 23.70 -20.07 4.21
CA LEU A 239 24.10 -20.32 2.83
C LEU A 239 24.45 -19.03 2.09
N LEU A 240 23.63 -17.97 2.22
CA LEU A 240 23.93 -16.66 1.67
C LEU A 240 25.20 -16.03 2.28
N VAL A 241 25.44 -16.20 3.58
CA VAL A 241 26.66 -15.73 4.24
C VAL A 241 27.89 -16.52 3.78
N VAL A 242 27.79 -17.84 3.61
CA VAL A 242 28.87 -18.69 3.09
C VAL A 242 29.17 -18.35 1.63
N ILE A 243 28.16 -18.25 0.77
CA ILE A 243 28.31 -17.81 -0.63
C ILE A 243 28.93 -16.41 -0.69
N TYR A 244 28.48 -15.47 0.15
CA TYR A 244 29.07 -14.12 0.23
C TYR A 244 30.52 -14.14 0.70
N ARG A 245 30.87 -14.96 1.71
CA ARG A 245 32.26 -15.17 2.17
C ARG A 245 33.14 -15.80 1.09
N LEU A 246 32.64 -16.78 0.34
CA LEU A 246 33.34 -17.41 -0.78
C LEU A 246 33.53 -16.45 -1.96
N VAL A 247 32.51 -15.65 -2.31
CA VAL A 247 32.62 -14.59 -3.32
C VAL A 247 33.58 -13.50 -2.88
N LEU A 248 33.58 -13.10 -1.60
CA LEU A 248 34.56 -12.16 -1.06
C LEU A 248 35.98 -12.76 -1.06
N ARG A 249 36.16 -14.04 -0.71
CA ARG A 249 37.46 -14.72 -0.76
C ARG A 249 37.97 -14.79 -2.20
N LYS A 250 37.20 -15.36 -3.12
CA LYS A 250 37.54 -15.43 -4.55
C LYS A 250 37.82 -14.04 -5.17
N ARG A 251 37.13 -12.98 -4.75
CA ARG A 251 37.43 -11.60 -5.15
C ARG A 251 38.72 -11.05 -4.54
N ARG A 252 39.04 -11.37 -3.28
CA ARG A 252 40.33 -11.05 -2.65
C ARG A 252 41.47 -11.80 -3.30
N ASP A 253 41.31 -13.09 -3.58
CA ASP A 253 42.31 -13.92 -4.26
C ASP A 253 42.55 -13.41 -5.69
N GLN A 254 41.49 -13.03 -6.42
CA GLN A 254 41.60 -12.38 -7.73
C GLN A 254 42.23 -10.98 -7.66
N PHE A 255 41.97 -10.21 -6.59
CA PHE A 255 42.58 -8.90 -6.39
C PHE A 255 44.07 -9.03 -6.05
N GLN A 256 44.44 -9.92 -5.13
CA GLN A 256 45.84 -10.24 -4.80
C GLN A 256 46.63 -10.73 -6.01
N ARG A 257 46.05 -11.61 -6.84
CA ARG A 257 46.67 -12.03 -8.11
C ARG A 257 46.87 -10.88 -9.09
N ARG A 258 45.96 -9.90 -9.14
CA ARG A 258 46.10 -8.70 -10.00
C ARG A 258 47.11 -7.69 -9.46
N VAL A 259 47.21 -7.54 -8.14
CA VAL A 259 48.24 -6.71 -7.49
C VAL A 259 49.63 -7.35 -7.69
N ALA A 260 49.76 -8.66 -7.45
CA ALA A 260 51.01 -9.39 -7.68
C ALA A 260 51.43 -9.44 -9.16
N ALA A 261 50.46 -9.37 -10.09
CA ALA A 261 50.71 -9.24 -11.52
C ALA A 261 50.90 -7.78 -11.99
N GLY A 262 51.06 -6.80 -11.08
CA GLY A 262 51.30 -5.40 -11.40
C GLY A 262 50.13 -4.67 -12.10
N GLN A 263 48.93 -5.25 -12.16
CA GLN A 263 47.78 -4.69 -12.89
C GLN A 263 46.94 -3.69 -12.06
N VAL A 264 47.27 -3.46 -10.79
CA VAL A 264 46.52 -2.58 -9.89
C VAL A 264 47.47 -1.87 -8.93
N ASP A 265 47.71 -0.58 -9.16
CA ASP A 265 48.34 0.30 -8.16
C ASP A 265 47.51 0.39 -6.89
N VAL A 266 48.09 -0.04 -5.77
CA VAL A 266 47.41 -0.03 -4.47
C VAL A 266 47.23 1.41 -3.96
N GLU A 267 48.15 2.31 -4.30
CA GLU A 267 48.10 3.74 -3.94
C GLU A 267 46.87 4.44 -4.51
N ALA A 268 46.48 4.12 -5.76
CA ALA A 268 45.30 4.68 -6.42
C ALA A 268 43.97 4.33 -5.71
N LEU A 269 43.96 3.25 -4.91
CA LEU A 269 42.80 2.82 -4.11
C LEU A 269 42.84 3.29 -2.65
N ALA A 270 44.01 3.67 -2.13
CA ALA A 270 44.16 4.15 -0.76
C ALA A 270 43.67 5.60 -0.56
N LEU A 271 43.59 6.39 -1.64
CA LEU A 271 43.26 7.82 -1.63
C LEU A 271 41.77 8.12 -1.36
N ASN A 272 41.32 7.85 -0.12
CA ASN A 272 40.10 8.40 0.49
C ASN A 272 40.19 9.93 0.76
N GLN A 273 40.92 10.66 -0.07
CA GLN A 273 40.91 12.11 -0.21
C GLN A 273 41.52 12.47 -1.57
N MET A 274 40.75 12.36 -2.66
CA MET A 274 41.13 12.95 -3.95
C MET A 274 41.06 14.48 -3.90
N LYS A 275 42.05 15.08 -3.23
CA LYS A 275 42.64 16.34 -3.68
C LYS A 275 43.43 16.00 -4.94
N ALA A 276 43.32 16.81 -6.00
CA ALA A 276 44.22 16.65 -7.14
C ALA A 276 45.67 16.90 -6.67
N PRO A 277 46.67 16.14 -7.16
CA PRO A 277 48.07 16.37 -6.81
C PRO A 277 48.47 17.83 -7.09
N ARG A 278 49.26 18.44 -6.21
CA ARG A 278 49.62 19.87 -6.31
C ARG A 278 50.30 20.16 -7.64
N ASP A 279 51.30 19.37 -7.95
CA ASP A 279 52.06 19.26 -9.19
C ASP A 279 51.21 18.95 -10.45
N VAL A 280 49.96 18.47 -10.32
CA VAL A 280 48.99 18.39 -11.44
C VAL A 280 48.11 19.64 -11.52
N VAL A 281 47.70 20.22 -10.38
CA VAL A 281 46.95 21.48 -10.34
C VAL A 281 47.80 22.65 -10.84
N GLU A 282 49.06 22.72 -10.40
CA GLU A 282 50.04 23.76 -10.73
C GLU A 282 50.36 23.79 -12.23
N LYS A 283 50.38 22.63 -12.88
CA LYS A 283 50.53 22.50 -14.34
C LYS A 283 49.26 22.83 -15.15
N MET A 284 48.12 23.11 -14.51
CA MET A 284 46.95 23.62 -15.23
C MET A 284 47.13 25.11 -15.56
N PRO A 285 46.95 25.53 -16.84
CA PRO A 285 47.10 26.92 -17.22
C PRO A 285 46.10 27.81 -16.48
N MET A 286 46.63 28.85 -15.85
CA MET A 286 45.85 29.92 -15.23
C MET A 286 45.59 31.01 -16.26
N TYR A 287 44.37 31.55 -16.29
CA TYR A 287 44.04 32.73 -17.07
C TYR A 287 43.14 33.66 -16.26
N THR A 288 43.31 34.96 -16.48
CA THR A 288 42.41 35.98 -15.92
C THR A 288 41.09 35.94 -16.70
N TYR A 289 39.96 35.90 -16.00
CA TYR A 289 38.64 36.05 -16.60
C TYR A 289 38.51 37.44 -17.22
N LEU A 290 38.09 37.54 -18.48
CA LEU A 290 37.96 38.79 -19.23
C LEU A 290 36.50 39.02 -19.62
N ASP A 291 36.04 40.27 -19.56
CA ASP A 291 34.71 40.65 -20.03
C ASP A 291 34.67 40.76 -21.57
N LEU A 292 33.47 40.63 -22.15
CA LEU A 292 33.25 40.60 -23.60
C LEU A 292 32.65 41.91 -24.14
N SER A 293 32.75 43.00 -23.38
CA SER A 293 32.13 44.32 -23.67
C SER A 293 33.01 45.27 -24.52
N SER A 294 34.28 44.94 -24.78
CA SER A 294 35.25 45.86 -25.39
C SER A 294 36.08 45.23 -26.52
N SER A 295 35.44 44.91 -27.65
CA SER A 295 36.13 44.57 -28.92
C SER A 295 35.29 44.91 -30.15
N SER A 296 34.88 46.17 -30.29
CA SER A 296 34.24 46.70 -31.52
C SER A 296 34.38 48.23 -31.66
N LYS A 297 35.62 48.73 -31.66
CA LYS A 297 35.96 50.10 -32.11
C LYS A 297 37.25 50.10 -32.94
N THR A 298 37.20 49.43 -34.10
CA THR A 298 38.20 49.66 -35.17
C THR A 298 37.77 50.90 -35.96
N SER A 299 38.02 52.09 -35.41
CA SER A 299 37.75 53.34 -36.11
C SER A 299 38.75 53.54 -37.24
N VAL A 300 38.24 53.73 -38.46
CA VAL A 300 39.06 53.98 -39.66
C VAL A 300 39.92 55.22 -39.47
N HIS A 301 41.22 55.08 -39.77
CA HIS A 301 42.17 56.17 -39.72
C HIS A 301 41.92 57.13 -40.90
N ARG A 302 41.50 58.37 -40.63
CA ARG A 302 41.46 59.47 -41.61
C ARG A 302 42.29 60.64 -41.07
N LYS A 303 43.15 61.18 -41.93
CA LYS A 303 44.24 62.10 -41.57
C LYS A 303 43.81 63.57 -41.64
N SER A 304 43.97 64.29 -40.53
CA SER A 304 44.21 65.74 -40.52
C SER A 304 44.81 66.18 -39.18
N THR A 305 45.79 67.09 -39.26
CA THR A 305 46.26 68.01 -38.21
C THR A 305 45.11 68.96 -37.79
N SER A 306 45.21 69.79 -36.73
CA SER A 306 46.39 70.32 -36.02
C SER A 306 46.16 70.47 -34.51
N ASP A 307 47.16 71.04 -33.85
CA ASP A 307 47.30 71.30 -32.42
C ASP A 307 46.41 72.46 -31.93
N ASP A 308 46.07 72.45 -30.63
CA ASP A 308 46.31 73.55 -29.69
C ASP A 308 45.93 73.15 -28.25
N GLU A 309 46.58 73.76 -27.26
CA GLU A 309 46.25 73.63 -25.83
C GLU A 309 45.25 74.69 -25.37
N VAL A 310 44.58 74.49 -24.22
CA VAL A 310 44.45 75.49 -23.12
C VAL A 310 43.58 74.98 -21.96
N ALA A 311 43.99 75.41 -20.75
CA ALA A 311 43.38 75.43 -19.42
C ALA A 311 41.96 74.88 -19.12
N ALA A 312 41.78 74.51 -17.84
CA ALA A 312 40.49 74.33 -17.20
C ALA A 312 39.90 75.64 -16.68
N ASP A 313 38.58 75.67 -16.46
CA ASP A 313 38.00 76.27 -15.26
C ASP A 313 36.73 75.50 -14.83
N SER A 314 35.94 76.07 -13.92
CA SER A 314 35.11 75.37 -12.94
C SER A 314 33.69 75.98 -12.79
N HIS A 315 32.99 75.67 -11.68
CA HIS A 315 31.68 76.20 -11.28
C HIS A 315 30.44 75.84 -12.17
N ASP A 316 29.20 75.87 -11.67
CA ASP A 316 28.72 75.36 -10.37
C ASP A 316 27.21 75.03 -10.39
N ASN A 317 26.79 74.23 -9.39
CA ASN A 317 25.47 74.07 -8.75
C ASN A 317 24.08 74.41 -9.40
N ALA A 318 23.08 73.64 -8.93
CA ALA A 318 21.68 74.00 -8.63
C ALA A 318 20.53 73.75 -9.65
N SER A 319 19.32 73.70 -9.07
CA SER A 319 17.96 73.48 -9.65
C SER A 319 16.93 73.91 -8.55
N PRO A 320 15.58 73.84 -8.71
CA PRO A 320 14.73 73.64 -9.89
C PRO A 320 13.68 74.78 -10.16
N PRO A 321 12.33 74.65 -9.99
CA PRO A 321 11.33 74.89 -11.07
C PRO A 321 10.30 76.04 -10.81
N PRO A 322 9.37 76.34 -11.74
CA PRO A 322 8.02 75.69 -11.89
C PRO A 322 7.77 75.14 -13.33
N ALA A 323 6.67 74.49 -13.78
CA ALA A 323 5.33 74.04 -13.28
C ALA A 323 4.07 74.76 -13.87
N ASN A 324 2.96 74.00 -14.02
CA ASN A 324 1.59 74.36 -14.53
C ASN A 324 1.47 74.70 -16.05
N GLN A 325 0.32 74.53 -16.75
CA GLN A 325 -1.01 74.00 -16.38
C GLN A 325 -1.83 73.35 -17.55
N ASP A 326 -2.93 72.70 -17.18
CA ASP A 326 -3.86 71.84 -17.94
C ASP A 326 -4.61 72.42 -19.17
N THR A 327 -5.01 71.52 -20.10
CA THR A 327 -6.34 71.56 -20.77
C THR A 327 -6.71 70.19 -21.39
N LYS A 328 -7.93 70.07 -21.95
CA LYS A 328 -8.96 69.10 -21.48
C LYS A 328 -9.92 68.69 -22.63
N GLN A 329 -10.65 67.57 -22.48
CA GLN A 329 -11.81 67.11 -23.30
C GLN A 329 -11.46 66.62 -24.74
N ASP A 330 -12.26 65.87 -25.51
CA ASP A 330 -13.33 64.83 -25.39
C ASP A 330 -13.63 64.37 -26.86
N ASP A 331 -14.20 63.22 -27.29
CA ASP A 331 -14.55 61.87 -26.77
C ASP A 331 -14.91 60.97 -28.01
N GLN A 332 -15.43 59.75 -27.83
CA GLN A 332 -16.23 58.90 -28.76
C GLN A 332 -15.55 57.88 -29.72
N SER A 333 -15.97 56.61 -29.53
CA SER A 333 -16.32 55.49 -30.47
C SER A 333 -15.95 55.52 -31.98
N LEU A 334 -15.70 54.38 -32.69
CA LEU A 334 -15.77 52.93 -32.38
C LEU A 334 -15.01 52.06 -33.44
N ASP A 335 -15.20 50.73 -33.36
CA ASP A 335 -15.05 49.68 -34.42
C ASP A 335 -13.70 49.00 -34.78
N ASP A 336 -13.54 47.80 -34.18
CA ASP A 336 -13.17 46.47 -34.75
C ASP A 336 -11.84 46.18 -35.51
N ALA A 337 -11.61 44.88 -35.70
CA ALA A 337 -10.71 44.18 -36.61
C ALA A 337 -9.21 43.99 -36.23
N GLY A 338 -8.88 42.75 -35.85
CA GLY A 338 -7.76 42.03 -36.50
C GLY A 338 -6.45 41.86 -35.72
N LEU A 339 -6.26 40.69 -35.10
CA LEU A 339 -4.92 40.20 -34.75
C LEU A 339 -4.12 39.89 -36.04
N LYS A 340 -2.94 40.51 -36.21
CA LYS A 340 -1.89 39.95 -37.07
C LYS A 340 -0.70 39.45 -36.23
N LYS A 341 -0.23 38.27 -36.59
CA LYS A 341 0.86 37.52 -35.95
C LYS A 341 2.15 37.76 -36.78
N PRO A 342 3.27 38.20 -36.18
CA PRO A 342 4.52 38.33 -36.92
C PRO A 342 5.03 36.97 -37.39
N GLU A 343 5.66 36.99 -38.57
CA GLU A 343 6.01 35.80 -39.35
C GLU A 343 7.37 35.21 -38.96
N ALA A 344 7.67 34.00 -39.44
CA ALA A 344 8.91 33.30 -39.11
C ALA A 344 10.01 33.61 -40.13
N ALA A 345 11.06 34.30 -39.70
CA ALA A 345 12.24 34.51 -40.53
C ALA A 345 12.96 33.18 -40.83
N VAL A 346 12.98 32.81 -42.11
CA VAL A 346 13.79 31.71 -42.64
C VAL A 346 15.26 32.15 -42.70
N ILE A 347 16.19 31.23 -42.48
CA ILE A 347 17.62 31.44 -42.71
C ILE A 347 18.11 30.32 -43.64
N GLU A 348 18.48 30.68 -44.86
CA GLU A 348 19.13 29.76 -45.80
C GLU A 348 20.66 29.71 -45.57
N PRO A 349 21.33 28.57 -45.82
CA PRO A 349 22.77 28.43 -45.60
C PRO A 349 23.57 28.61 -46.90
N GLY A 350 24.35 29.69 -47.04
CA GLY A 350 25.18 29.82 -48.25
C GLY A 350 26.18 30.98 -48.31
N LYS A 351 27.39 30.76 -47.76
CA LYS A 351 28.67 30.91 -48.49
C LYS A 351 29.84 30.33 -47.71
N GLN A 352 30.84 29.82 -48.43
CA GLN A 352 32.11 29.36 -47.89
C GLN A 352 33.17 30.39 -48.25
N ASP A 353 33.81 31.00 -47.24
CA ASP A 353 35.08 31.68 -47.44
C ASP A 353 36.19 30.87 -46.76
N LYS A 354 37.21 30.54 -47.55
CA LYS A 354 38.42 29.88 -47.06
C LYS A 354 39.42 30.97 -46.67
N ASP A 355 39.64 31.15 -45.38
CA ASP A 355 40.93 31.67 -44.93
C ASP A 355 41.33 31.10 -43.57
N ASN A 356 42.63 30.87 -43.39
CA ASN A 356 43.10 29.89 -42.40
C ASN A 356 44.40 30.31 -41.69
N SER A 357 44.28 31.10 -40.62
CA SER A 357 45.37 31.31 -39.66
C SER A 357 44.90 31.52 -38.23
N THR A 358 45.60 30.89 -37.27
CA THR A 358 45.58 31.18 -35.81
C THR A 358 44.23 31.21 -35.05
N ARG A 359 43.25 30.39 -35.41
CA ARG A 359 42.07 30.18 -34.53
C ARG A 359 42.45 29.32 -33.31
N ASN A 360 42.68 29.98 -32.17
CA ASN A 360 43.12 29.36 -30.91
C ASN A 360 42.21 28.17 -30.49
N LYS A 361 42.81 27.00 -30.30
CA LYS A 361 42.12 25.69 -30.35
C LYS A 361 41.33 25.31 -29.09
N TYR A 362 41.40 26.12 -28.03
CA TYR A 362 40.74 25.90 -26.74
C TYR A 362 40.16 27.21 -26.20
N ARG A 363 38.85 27.48 -26.44
CA ARG A 363 38.14 28.62 -25.82
C ARG A 363 36.63 28.40 -25.78
N LEU A 364 36.12 27.83 -24.67
CA LEU A 364 34.67 27.62 -24.44
C LEU A 364 34.15 28.26 -23.14
N SER A 365 35.03 28.77 -22.29
CA SER A 365 34.74 29.20 -20.91
C SER A 365 33.97 30.53 -20.78
N HIS A 366 33.97 31.40 -21.81
CA HIS A 366 33.40 32.75 -21.75
C HIS A 366 31.86 32.83 -21.57
N THR A 367 31.15 31.70 -21.53
CA THR A 367 29.69 31.66 -21.27
C THR A 367 29.34 31.41 -19.80
N GLN A 368 30.32 31.11 -18.95
CA GLN A 368 30.11 30.74 -17.56
C GLN A 368 30.56 31.89 -16.63
N THR A 369 29.59 32.64 -16.10
CA THR A 369 29.83 33.79 -15.19
C THR A 369 29.96 33.40 -13.71
N THR A 370 29.85 32.12 -13.35
CA THR A 370 29.83 31.62 -11.96
C THR A 370 30.64 30.34 -11.83
N CYS A 371 31.43 30.18 -10.78
CA CYS A 371 32.20 28.95 -10.56
C CYS A 371 31.28 27.76 -10.23
N ALA A 372 31.44 26.64 -10.94
CA ALA A 372 30.60 25.46 -10.77
C ALA A 372 30.80 24.71 -9.43
N ILE A 373 31.88 25.02 -8.70
CA ILE A 373 32.29 24.32 -7.47
C ILE A 373 31.87 25.11 -6.23
N CYS A 374 32.36 26.35 -6.03
CA CYS A 374 32.02 27.19 -4.88
C CYS A 374 30.70 27.97 -5.06
N ILE A 375 30.29 28.22 -6.31
CA ILE A 375 29.10 29.02 -6.67
C ILE A 375 29.27 30.50 -6.27
N ASP A 376 30.47 31.03 -6.52
CA ASP A 376 30.79 32.45 -6.47
C ASP A 376 30.85 33.01 -7.90
N ASP A 377 30.61 34.31 -8.06
CA ASP A 377 30.57 34.99 -9.37
C ASP A 377 32.00 35.32 -9.86
N PHE A 378 32.28 35.16 -11.15
CA PHE A 378 33.57 35.56 -11.73
C PHE A 378 33.59 37.05 -12.05
N VAL A 379 34.62 37.75 -11.57
CA VAL A 379 34.87 39.17 -11.80
C VAL A 379 35.96 39.34 -12.86
N ALA A 380 35.67 40.11 -13.90
CA ALA A 380 36.63 40.40 -14.97
C ALA A 380 37.88 41.11 -14.45
N GLY A 381 39.04 40.85 -15.08
CA GLY A 381 40.34 41.44 -14.75
C GLY A 381 40.97 40.93 -13.44
N SER A 382 40.22 40.25 -12.56
CA SER A 382 40.67 39.89 -11.21
C SER A 382 40.46 38.42 -10.83
N SER A 383 39.47 37.74 -11.41
CA SER A 383 39.26 36.30 -11.16
C SER A 383 40.23 35.45 -11.98
N ILE A 384 41.20 34.84 -11.30
CA ILE A 384 42.10 33.83 -11.88
C ILE A 384 41.36 32.49 -11.94
N VAL A 385 41.29 31.89 -13.14
CA VAL A 385 40.56 30.64 -13.40
C VAL A 385 41.52 29.59 -13.97
N ARG A 386 41.32 28.32 -13.58
CA ARG A 386 41.96 27.14 -14.20
C ARG A 386 40.87 26.36 -14.94
N GLU A 387 41.01 26.20 -16.26
CA GLU A 387 40.07 25.37 -17.05
C GLU A 387 40.48 23.90 -16.95
N LEU A 388 39.52 23.00 -16.67
CA LEU A 388 39.79 21.56 -16.57
C LEU A 388 40.01 20.98 -17.97
N PRO A 389 41.22 20.48 -18.31
CA PRO A 389 41.48 19.95 -19.65
C PRO A 389 40.64 18.70 -19.90
N CYS A 390 39.69 18.79 -20.82
CA CYS A 390 38.84 17.67 -21.20
C CYS A 390 39.56 16.75 -22.21
N ALA A 391 40.63 16.11 -21.72
CA ALA A 391 41.62 15.38 -22.50
C ALA A 391 41.02 14.34 -23.47
N SER A 392 41.44 14.41 -24.72
CA SER A 392 41.13 13.47 -25.78
C SER A 392 42.17 12.36 -25.85
N HIS A 393 42.13 11.41 -24.91
CA HIS A 393 42.86 10.15 -25.04
C HIS A 393 41.99 9.07 -25.67
N ASN A 394 42.62 8.30 -26.56
CA ASN A 394 41.99 7.28 -27.40
C ASN A 394 42.50 5.89 -27.00
N PRO A 395 41.76 5.12 -26.19
CA PRO A 395 42.09 3.72 -25.92
C PRO A 395 41.63 2.87 -27.12
N GLN A 396 42.53 2.04 -27.67
CA GLN A 396 42.11 1.02 -28.64
C GLN A 396 41.22 -0.04 -27.97
N PRO A 397 40.29 -0.68 -28.72
CA PRO A 397 39.28 -1.54 -28.15
C PRO A 397 39.78 -2.98 -27.90
N LEU A 398 39.40 -3.54 -26.75
CA LEU A 398 39.40 -4.98 -26.47
C LEU A 398 38.02 -5.40 -25.91
N PRO A 399 37.65 -6.70 -25.98
CA PRO A 399 36.39 -7.06 -26.62
C PRO A 399 35.12 -6.95 -25.75
N THR A 400 33.99 -6.98 -26.46
CA THR A 400 32.63 -6.87 -25.93
C THR A 400 32.21 -8.03 -25.03
N SER A 401 31.69 -7.72 -23.83
CA SER A 401 30.75 -8.60 -23.12
C SER A 401 29.34 -7.98 -23.16
N SER A 402 28.43 -8.62 -23.88
CA SER A 402 27.05 -8.20 -24.15
C SER A 402 26.23 -7.81 -22.91
N PHE A 403 25.67 -6.59 -22.88
CA PHE A 403 24.46 -6.29 -22.08
C PHE A 403 23.60 -5.14 -22.66
N THR A 404 23.29 -5.21 -23.95
CA THR A 404 22.40 -4.26 -24.65
C THR A 404 20.94 -4.44 -24.22
N ARG A 405 20.53 -3.81 -23.11
CA ARG A 405 19.11 -3.73 -22.74
C ARG A 405 18.42 -2.61 -23.50
N THR A 406 17.81 -2.94 -24.63
CA THR A 406 17.15 -2.00 -25.54
C THR A 406 15.95 -1.30 -24.89
N PHE A 407 16.10 -0.01 -24.60
CA PHE A 407 14.98 0.88 -24.31
C PHE A 407 14.68 1.67 -25.58
N ARG A 408 13.57 1.35 -26.26
CA ARG A 408 13.11 2.08 -27.46
C ARG A 408 12.39 3.37 -27.04
N ASP A 409 13.15 4.45 -26.84
CA ASP A 409 12.58 5.81 -26.95
C ASP A 409 12.43 6.13 -28.45
N ASN A 410 11.23 6.50 -28.88
CA ASN A 410 10.85 6.60 -30.30
C ASN A 410 11.14 7.98 -30.90
N ASP A 411 12.30 8.55 -30.58
CA ASP A 411 12.77 9.87 -31.07
C ASP A 411 13.86 9.66 -32.14
N ASN A 412 13.61 10.10 -33.37
CA ASN A 412 14.55 9.97 -34.52
C ASN A 412 15.78 10.92 -34.44
N ARG A 413 16.33 11.11 -33.24
CA ARG A 413 17.59 11.85 -33.03
C ARG A 413 18.76 10.87 -33.05
N ARG A 414 19.58 10.94 -34.10
CA ARG A 414 20.88 10.25 -34.18
C ARG A 414 21.64 10.43 -32.85
N PRO A 415 22.16 9.37 -32.21
CA PRO A 415 22.84 9.47 -30.92
C PRO A 415 24.10 10.32 -31.06
N ARG A 416 24.07 11.54 -30.53
CA ARG A 416 25.23 12.45 -30.52
C ARG A 416 26.31 11.86 -29.59
N LYS A 417 27.58 12.07 -29.95
CA LYS A 417 28.76 11.59 -29.19
C LYS A 417 28.63 11.89 -27.70
N ALA A 418 28.32 10.87 -26.91
CA ALA A 418 28.32 10.84 -25.44
C ALA A 418 28.00 12.19 -24.77
N ASP A 419 26.74 12.62 -24.81
CA ASP A 419 26.26 13.83 -24.12
C ASP A 419 26.71 13.81 -22.64
N LYS A 420 27.74 14.60 -22.32
CA LYS A 420 28.35 14.67 -20.98
C LYS A 420 27.31 15.18 -19.99
N MET A 421 26.69 14.28 -19.23
CA MET A 421 25.63 14.63 -18.28
C MET A 421 26.09 15.71 -17.31
N GLY A 422 25.40 16.85 -17.27
CA GLY A 422 25.76 17.93 -16.35
C GLY A 422 25.66 17.53 -14.87
N ALA A 423 26.48 18.11 -13.99
CA ALA A 423 26.62 17.69 -12.59
C ALA A 423 25.30 17.47 -11.82
N LEU A 424 24.29 18.33 -12.03
CA LEU A 424 22.97 18.21 -11.39
C LEU A 424 22.20 16.93 -11.79
N LYS A 425 22.49 16.34 -12.94
CA LYS A 425 21.92 15.07 -13.41
C LYS A 425 22.50 13.90 -12.61
N TYR A 426 23.81 13.85 -12.39
CA TYR A 426 24.44 12.86 -11.49
C TYR A 426 23.87 12.97 -10.07
N VAL A 427 23.73 14.20 -9.53
CA VAL A 427 23.11 14.42 -8.21
C VAL A 427 21.66 13.90 -8.17
N GLU A 428 20.87 14.07 -9.24
CA GLU A 428 19.55 13.45 -9.33
C GLU A 428 19.61 11.92 -9.29
N GLU A 429 20.43 11.28 -10.13
CA GLU A 429 20.47 9.80 -10.22
C GLU A 429 20.95 9.16 -8.91
N ILE A 430 21.95 9.76 -8.25
CA ILE A 430 22.37 9.43 -6.88
C ILE A 430 21.18 9.57 -5.91
N GLN A 431 20.44 10.69 -5.98
CA GLN A 431 19.25 10.93 -5.16
C GLN A 431 18.03 10.07 -5.52
N LYS A 432 18.05 9.28 -6.60
CA LYS A 432 17.07 8.20 -6.82
C LYS A 432 17.43 6.98 -5.97
N LYS A 433 18.71 6.55 -5.97
CA LYS A 433 19.24 5.38 -5.26
C LYS A 433 19.38 5.58 -3.73
N LYS A 434 18.31 6.01 -3.06
CA LYS A 434 18.33 6.38 -1.62
C LYS A 434 18.68 5.26 -0.63
N GLN A 435 18.55 4.00 -1.04
CA GLN A 435 18.92 2.84 -0.22
C GLN A 435 20.39 2.44 -0.37
N SER A 436 21.16 3.08 -1.28
CA SER A 436 22.61 2.90 -1.34
C SER A 436 23.27 3.41 -0.06
N ASP A 437 24.32 2.72 0.40
CA ASP A 437 24.92 2.96 1.71
C ASP A 437 25.48 4.39 1.85
N VAL A 438 26.05 4.94 0.79
CA VAL A 438 26.52 6.35 0.74
C VAL A 438 25.39 7.33 1.07
N ILE A 439 24.21 7.16 0.47
CA ILE A 439 23.06 8.06 0.70
C ILE A 439 22.35 7.73 2.02
N ARG A 440 22.28 6.45 2.42
CA ARG A 440 21.76 6.03 3.72
C ARG A 440 22.59 6.60 4.88
N PHE A 441 23.92 6.58 4.77
CA PHE A 441 24.86 7.20 5.69
C PHE A 441 24.69 8.72 5.74
N LEU A 442 24.75 9.39 4.58
CA LEU A 442 24.58 10.85 4.49
C LEU A 442 23.22 11.31 5.06
N LEU A 443 22.15 10.55 4.82
CA LEU A 443 20.84 10.83 5.42
C LEU A 443 20.83 10.56 6.93
N ARG A 444 21.51 9.53 7.44
CA ARG A 444 21.62 9.26 8.90
C ARG A 444 22.30 10.44 9.62
N VAL A 445 23.43 10.92 9.11
CA VAL A 445 24.17 12.08 9.67
C VAL A 445 23.30 13.34 9.61
N ARG A 446 22.75 13.70 8.44
CA ARG A 446 21.84 14.86 8.31
C ARG A 446 20.58 14.74 9.17
N CYS A 447 20.13 13.53 9.51
CA CYS A 447 18.96 13.34 10.38
C CYS A 447 19.31 13.44 11.88
N TRP A 448 20.59 13.36 12.25
CA TRP A 448 21.06 13.75 13.58
C TRP A 448 21.13 15.28 13.70
N GLU A 449 21.79 15.96 12.74
CA GLU A 449 21.83 17.43 12.62
C GLU A 449 20.42 18.05 12.74
N LEU A 450 19.49 17.60 11.90
CA LEU A 450 18.12 18.12 11.84
C LEU A 450 17.25 17.79 13.08
N ARG A 451 17.69 16.91 13.99
CA ARG A 451 17.03 16.68 15.28
C ARG A 451 17.44 17.71 16.33
N GLN A 452 18.71 18.09 16.38
CA GLN A 452 19.20 19.13 17.29
C GLN A 452 18.68 20.52 16.89
N LEU A 453 18.59 20.80 15.58
CA LEU A 453 18.13 22.08 15.09
C LEU A 453 16.63 22.34 15.32
N ASN A 454 16.29 23.62 15.53
CA ASN A 454 14.94 24.11 15.80
C ASN A 454 13.90 23.63 14.78
N ALA A 455 12.65 23.41 15.25
CA ALA A 455 11.59 22.76 14.48
C ALA A 455 11.20 23.48 13.17
N ILE A 456 11.44 24.80 13.12
CA ILE A 456 11.49 25.62 11.90
C ILE A 456 12.74 26.50 12.01
N HIS A 457 13.64 26.45 11.03
CA HIS A 457 14.82 27.33 10.98
C HIS A 457 15.17 27.72 9.53
N ARG A 458 15.82 28.86 9.35
CA ARG A 458 16.35 29.32 8.06
C ARG A 458 17.58 28.48 7.71
N ALA A 459 17.74 28.11 6.44
CA ALA A 459 18.96 27.53 5.91
C ALA A 459 19.67 28.56 5.01
N SER A 460 21.00 28.56 5.02
CA SER A 460 21.84 29.46 4.20
C SER A 460 21.80 29.08 2.71
N ARG A 461 22.03 27.79 2.40
CA ARG A 461 21.97 27.20 1.06
C ARG A 461 21.05 25.95 1.08
N PRO A 462 20.41 25.57 -0.04
CA PRO A 462 19.54 24.39 -0.11
C PRO A 462 20.33 23.07 0.02
N SER A 463 19.84 22.11 0.81
CA SER A 463 20.50 20.80 1.00
C SER A 463 20.48 19.91 -0.24
N ARG A 464 19.69 20.31 -1.26
CA ARG A 464 19.50 19.65 -2.56
C ARG A 464 19.35 20.67 -3.69
N PRO A 465 20.45 21.19 -4.26
CA PRO A 465 20.41 22.17 -5.36
C PRO A 465 19.72 21.61 -6.62
N ASP A 466 19.86 20.30 -6.87
CA ASP A 466 19.18 19.58 -7.96
C ASP A 466 17.65 19.76 -7.91
N LYS A 467 17.08 19.60 -6.71
CA LYS A 467 15.64 19.60 -6.50
C LYS A 467 15.10 21.00 -6.29
N ALA A 468 15.89 21.87 -5.65
CA ALA A 468 15.57 23.29 -5.49
C ALA A 468 15.42 23.98 -6.86
N ARG A 469 16.44 23.87 -7.74
CA ARG A 469 16.42 24.51 -9.07
C ARG A 469 15.22 24.07 -9.91
N ARG A 470 14.88 22.77 -9.91
CA ARG A 470 13.70 22.23 -10.61
C ARG A 470 12.35 22.74 -10.08
N LEU A 471 12.31 23.23 -8.85
CA LEU A 471 11.10 23.76 -8.22
C LEU A 471 11.04 25.30 -8.22
N GLY A 472 11.94 25.94 -8.98
CA GLY A 472 11.95 27.39 -9.22
C GLY A 472 12.90 28.19 -8.32
N TYR A 473 13.75 27.55 -7.50
CA TYR A 473 14.80 28.25 -6.76
C TYR A 473 15.90 28.76 -7.71
N LYS A 474 16.36 29.99 -7.48
CA LYS A 474 17.57 30.57 -8.06
C LYS A 474 18.47 31.05 -6.93
N ALA A 475 19.79 30.88 -7.10
CA ALA A 475 20.77 31.46 -6.19
C ALA A 475 20.90 32.95 -6.53
N LYS A 476 20.04 33.78 -5.94
CA LYS A 476 20.11 35.25 -5.98
C LYS A 476 19.38 35.84 -4.78
N GLN A 477 19.64 37.10 -4.48
CA GLN A 477 18.98 37.84 -3.39
C GLN A 477 17.44 37.82 -3.54
N GLY A 478 16.75 37.76 -2.40
CA GLY A 478 15.29 37.63 -2.31
C GLY A 478 14.75 36.19 -2.38
N TYR A 479 15.56 35.17 -2.67
CA TYR A 479 15.20 33.77 -2.43
C TYR A 479 15.68 33.32 -1.04
N VAL A 480 14.81 32.64 -0.28
CA VAL A 480 15.13 32.15 1.07
C VAL A 480 14.71 30.68 1.21
N ILE A 481 15.52 29.88 1.90
CA ILE A 481 15.23 28.49 2.22
C ILE A 481 14.95 28.35 3.72
N TYR A 482 13.88 27.63 4.07
CA TYR A 482 13.58 27.24 5.45
C TYR A 482 13.46 25.72 5.55
N ARG A 483 14.08 25.13 6.57
CA ARG A 483 13.94 23.73 6.96
C ARG A 483 12.84 23.64 8.02
N ALA A 484 11.93 22.67 7.87
CA ALA A 484 10.84 22.45 8.83
C ALA A 484 10.59 20.96 9.09
N ARG A 485 10.35 20.60 10.36
CA ARG A 485 10.00 19.23 10.79
C ARG A 485 8.51 19.09 11.08
N VAL A 486 7.90 18.03 10.57
CA VAL A 486 6.48 17.69 10.77
C VAL A 486 6.38 16.26 11.31
N ARG A 487 5.64 16.06 12.41
CA ARG A 487 5.49 14.75 13.05
C ARG A 487 4.81 13.76 12.10
N ARG A 488 5.27 12.51 12.11
CA ARG A 488 4.70 11.36 11.38
C ARG A 488 3.46 10.83 12.10
N GLY A 489 2.65 10.05 11.38
CA GLY A 489 1.45 9.38 11.89
C GLY A 489 0.15 9.93 11.30
N GLY A 490 -0.98 9.48 11.85
CA GLY A 490 -2.30 10.06 11.61
C GLY A 490 -2.53 11.33 12.43
N ARG A 491 -3.78 11.80 12.49
CA ARG A 491 -4.19 12.88 13.39
C ARG A 491 -5.32 12.37 14.29
N LYS A 492 -5.03 12.11 15.57
CA LYS A 492 -6.05 11.82 16.58
C LYS A 492 -7.10 12.94 16.58
N ARG A 493 -8.38 12.57 16.68
CA ARG A 493 -9.47 13.54 16.86
C ARG A 493 -9.25 14.32 18.17
N PRO A 494 -9.35 15.67 18.18
CA PRO A 494 -9.28 16.44 19.41
C PRO A 494 -10.61 16.32 20.15
N VAL A 495 -10.74 15.28 20.98
CA VAL A 495 -11.89 15.04 21.85
C VAL A 495 -11.44 14.73 23.28
N PRO A 496 -12.05 15.31 24.32
CA PRO A 496 -11.76 14.99 25.72
C PRO A 496 -11.96 13.49 26.00
N LYS A 497 -11.04 12.89 26.77
CA LYS A 497 -11.02 11.45 27.15
C LYS A 497 -11.11 10.41 26.00
N GLY A 498 -11.24 10.83 24.75
CA GLY A 498 -11.61 9.96 23.62
C GLY A 498 -13.12 9.85 23.35
N ALA A 499 -13.96 10.52 24.16
CA ALA A 499 -15.42 10.44 24.05
C ALA A 499 -15.94 11.13 22.78
N THR A 500 -16.93 10.50 22.12
CA THR A 500 -17.57 11.01 20.90
C THR A 500 -19.07 10.74 20.96
N TYR A 501 -19.87 11.80 20.86
CA TYR A 501 -21.33 11.71 20.91
C TYR A 501 -21.96 11.58 19.51
N GLY A 502 -23.24 11.18 19.47
CA GLY A 502 -24.01 10.99 18.23
C GLY A 502 -23.78 9.63 17.56
N LYS A 503 -24.11 9.52 16.26
CA LYS A 503 -24.17 8.24 15.52
C LYS A 503 -22.81 7.49 15.49
N PRO A 504 -22.77 6.15 15.67
CA PRO A 504 -21.53 5.36 15.77
C PRO A 504 -20.49 5.55 14.65
N THR A 505 -20.93 5.82 13.41
CA THR A 505 -20.03 6.18 12.28
C THR A 505 -19.07 7.34 12.60
N ASN A 506 -19.47 8.25 13.51
CA ASN A 506 -18.64 9.37 13.95
C ASN A 506 -17.69 9.04 15.10
N HIS A 507 -17.71 7.84 15.69
CA HIS A 507 -16.92 7.52 16.89
C HIS A 507 -15.41 7.28 16.63
N GLY A 508 -14.99 7.28 15.36
CA GLY A 508 -13.57 7.14 15.01
C GLY A 508 -12.68 8.27 15.58
N VAL A 509 -11.74 7.91 16.46
CA VAL A 509 -10.78 8.85 17.09
C VAL A 509 -9.33 8.63 16.62
N ASN A 510 -8.80 7.42 16.69
CA ASN A 510 -7.36 7.15 16.54
C ASN A 510 -6.92 6.90 15.08
N GLN A 511 -7.71 6.18 14.29
CA GLN A 511 -7.29 5.73 12.96
C GLN A 511 -7.36 6.83 11.87
N LEU A 512 -7.91 8.01 12.19
CA LEU A 512 -8.13 9.13 11.28
C LEU A 512 -6.85 9.59 10.54
N LYS A 513 -6.96 9.73 9.21
CA LYS A 513 -5.89 10.26 8.34
C LYS A 513 -6.18 11.73 8.01
N TYR A 514 -5.16 12.58 8.02
CA TYR A 514 -5.33 14.00 7.72
C TYR A 514 -5.40 14.26 6.20
N GLN A 515 -6.38 15.05 5.75
CA GLN A 515 -6.64 15.31 4.33
C GLN A 515 -5.53 16.06 3.59
N ARG A 516 -4.65 16.79 4.31
CA ARG A 516 -3.50 17.48 3.72
C ARG A 516 -2.23 16.66 3.94
N ALA A 517 -1.43 16.48 2.89
CA ALA A 517 -0.13 15.83 3.01
C ALA A 517 0.78 16.59 4.00
N LEU A 518 1.61 15.87 4.77
CA LEU A 518 2.54 16.46 5.77
C LEU A 518 3.43 17.58 5.19
N LYS A 519 3.78 17.48 3.90
CA LYS A 519 4.50 18.50 3.14
C LYS A 519 3.73 19.84 3.03
N SER A 520 2.40 19.79 2.89
CA SER A 520 1.54 20.98 2.91
C SER A 520 1.51 21.59 4.31
N THR A 521 1.51 20.76 5.36
CA THR A 521 1.62 21.23 6.75
C THR A 521 2.98 21.89 7.03
N ALA A 522 4.06 21.45 6.38
CA ALA A 522 5.35 22.13 6.43
C ALA A 522 5.29 23.51 5.74
N GLU A 523 4.74 23.58 4.53
CA GLU A 523 4.52 24.83 3.79
C GLU A 523 3.68 25.83 4.62
N GLU A 524 2.56 25.40 5.20
CA GLU A 524 1.72 26.23 6.08
C GLU A 524 2.41 26.70 7.36
N ARG A 525 3.17 25.82 8.03
CA ARG A 525 3.91 26.18 9.25
C ARG A 525 4.96 27.26 8.98
N VAL A 526 5.70 27.12 7.90
CA VAL A 526 6.72 28.12 7.50
C VAL A 526 6.06 29.41 7.01
N GLY A 527 4.98 29.32 6.22
CA GLY A 527 4.23 30.49 5.75
C GLY A 527 3.58 31.32 6.86
N ARG A 528 3.34 30.74 8.05
CA ARG A 528 2.93 31.50 9.25
C ARG A 528 4.13 32.09 10.01
N ARG A 529 5.27 31.39 10.08
CA ARG A 529 6.49 31.88 10.76
C ARG A 529 7.19 33.02 9.98
N ALA A 530 7.01 33.07 8.65
CA ALA A 530 7.56 34.11 7.77
C ALA A 530 6.46 34.68 6.84
N ALA A 531 5.47 35.35 7.44
CA ALA A 531 4.25 35.80 6.75
C ALA A 531 4.45 36.92 5.71
N ASN A 532 5.53 37.71 5.84
CA ASN A 532 5.95 38.70 4.84
C ASN A 532 6.38 38.03 3.52
N LEU A 533 7.06 36.88 3.61
CA LEU A 533 7.53 36.12 2.45
C LEU A 533 6.39 35.37 1.72
N ARG A 534 6.68 34.84 0.53
CA ARG A 534 5.76 34.06 -0.30
C ARG A 534 6.29 32.65 -0.50
N VAL A 535 5.53 31.64 -0.06
CA VAL A 535 5.88 30.23 -0.32
C VAL A 535 5.72 29.95 -1.81
N LEU A 536 6.83 29.62 -2.47
CA LEU A 536 6.87 29.22 -3.87
C LEU A 536 6.49 27.74 -4.00
N ASN A 537 7.28 26.86 -3.36
CA ASN A 537 7.17 25.41 -3.39
C ASN A 537 7.97 24.79 -2.22
N SER A 538 7.97 23.46 -2.07
CA SER A 538 8.87 22.77 -1.13
C SER A 538 9.28 21.38 -1.62
N TYR A 539 10.23 20.73 -0.95
CA TYR A 539 10.66 19.35 -1.21
C TYR A 539 11.05 18.60 0.05
N TRP A 540 11.07 17.27 -0.04
CA TRP A 540 11.52 16.38 1.03
C TRP A 540 13.05 16.30 1.06
N ILE A 541 13.62 16.33 2.26
CA ILE A 541 15.07 16.16 2.51
C ILE A 541 15.33 14.81 3.17
N ASN A 542 14.61 14.50 4.25
CA ASN A 542 14.96 13.43 5.19
C ASN A 542 13.76 12.94 6.03
N GLN A 543 13.88 11.80 6.71
CA GLN A 543 12.89 11.30 7.66
C GLN A 543 13.52 10.37 8.71
N ASP A 544 13.12 10.52 9.97
CA ASP A 544 13.31 9.55 11.06
C ASP A 544 12.00 8.77 11.32
N SER A 545 11.91 8.05 12.43
CA SER A 545 10.68 7.39 12.89
C SER A 545 9.57 8.40 13.25
N THR A 546 9.92 9.52 13.86
CA THR A 546 8.98 10.45 14.50
C THR A 546 8.64 11.66 13.62
N TYR A 547 9.52 12.13 12.74
CA TYR A 547 9.30 13.30 11.88
C TYR A 547 9.60 13.04 10.38
N LYS A 548 9.19 14.01 9.56
CA LYS A 548 9.69 14.21 8.19
C LYS A 548 10.18 15.64 8.04
N TYR A 549 11.29 15.80 7.32
CA TYR A 549 11.99 17.06 7.13
C TYR A 549 11.81 17.55 5.69
N PHE A 550 11.37 18.80 5.57
CA PHE A 550 11.10 19.46 4.30
C PHE A 550 11.85 20.78 4.20
N GLU A 551 12.36 21.09 3.01
CA GLU A 551 12.92 22.39 2.66
C GLU A 551 11.88 23.16 1.84
N VAL A 552 11.42 24.28 2.40
CA VAL A 552 10.46 25.20 1.81
C VAL A 552 11.21 26.32 1.13
N ILE A 553 10.90 26.58 -0.14
CA ILE A 553 11.43 27.68 -0.92
C ILE A 553 10.47 28.86 -0.75
N LEU A 554 10.98 29.96 -0.22
CA LEU A 554 10.28 31.23 -0.10
C LEU A 554 10.95 32.30 -0.95
N VAL A 555 10.15 33.29 -1.32
CA VAL A 555 10.55 34.46 -2.09
C VAL A 555 10.08 35.71 -1.37
N ASP A 556 10.93 36.72 -1.29
CA ASP A 556 10.60 38.06 -0.79
C ASP A 556 9.96 38.90 -1.91
N PRO A 557 8.70 39.33 -1.78
CA PRO A 557 8.01 40.15 -2.78
C PRO A 557 8.38 41.65 -2.76
N GLN A 558 9.10 42.10 -1.73
CA GLN A 558 9.57 43.48 -1.59
C GLN A 558 10.97 43.65 -2.23
N HIS A 559 11.78 42.58 -2.26
CA HIS A 559 13.15 42.64 -2.78
C HIS A 559 13.26 43.07 -4.26
N LYS A 560 14.06 44.10 -4.55
CA LYS A 560 14.23 44.69 -5.89
C LYS A 560 14.60 43.63 -6.96
N ALA A 561 15.47 42.67 -6.64
CA ALA A 561 15.91 41.61 -7.55
C ALA A 561 14.87 40.49 -7.83
N ILE A 562 13.75 40.48 -7.10
CA ILE A 562 12.58 39.64 -7.41
C ILE A 562 11.58 40.45 -8.25
N ARG A 563 11.29 41.69 -7.84
CA ARG A 563 10.35 42.57 -8.55
C ARG A 563 10.76 42.86 -10.00
N ARG A 564 12.07 43.02 -10.26
CA ARG A 564 12.63 43.24 -11.60
C ARG A 564 12.73 41.99 -12.49
N ASP A 565 12.50 40.78 -11.98
CA ASP A 565 12.64 39.54 -12.77
C ASP A 565 11.28 39.04 -13.27
N ALA A 566 11.02 39.24 -14.56
CA ALA A 566 9.79 38.82 -15.26
C ALA A 566 9.45 37.32 -15.13
N ARG A 567 10.39 36.45 -14.72
CA ARG A 567 10.14 35.01 -14.53
C ARG A 567 9.53 34.68 -13.15
N ILE A 568 9.60 35.61 -12.19
CA ILE A 568 9.12 35.40 -10.81
C ILE A 568 8.29 36.55 -10.23
N ASN A 569 8.35 37.75 -10.81
CA ASN A 569 7.62 38.95 -10.36
C ASN A 569 6.11 38.74 -10.14
N TRP A 570 5.48 37.80 -10.86
CA TRP A 570 4.10 37.37 -10.63
C TRP A 570 3.82 37.06 -9.15
N ILE A 571 4.76 36.47 -8.41
CA ILE A 571 4.56 36.09 -6.99
C ILE A 571 4.41 37.30 -6.05
N CYS A 572 4.80 38.50 -6.51
CA CYS A 572 4.66 39.76 -5.79
C CYS A 572 3.23 40.32 -5.81
N ALA A 573 2.39 39.92 -6.77
CA ALA A 573 1.03 40.42 -6.88
C ALA A 573 0.15 40.00 -5.68
N PRO A 574 -0.78 40.85 -5.20
CA PRO A 574 -1.52 40.62 -3.96
C PRO A 574 -2.36 39.34 -3.97
N VAL A 575 -2.84 38.92 -5.14
CA VAL A 575 -3.55 37.65 -5.36
C VAL A 575 -2.73 36.40 -4.99
N HIS A 576 -1.42 36.54 -4.79
CA HIS A 576 -0.49 35.48 -4.37
C HIS A 576 -0.06 35.54 -2.90
N LYS A 577 -0.66 36.39 -2.06
CA LYS A 577 -0.59 36.28 -0.59
C LYS A 577 -1.04 34.87 -0.13
N HIS A 578 -0.34 34.26 0.83
CA HIS A 578 -0.70 32.98 1.46
C HIS A 578 -1.21 31.86 0.51
N ARG A 579 -0.36 31.44 -0.43
CA ARG A 579 -0.65 30.37 -1.42
C ARG A 579 -0.73 28.99 -0.77
N GLU A 580 0.10 28.74 0.23
CA GLU A 580 0.14 27.52 1.03
C GLU A 580 -1.18 27.31 1.80
N SER A 581 -1.68 28.35 2.48
CA SER A 581 -2.91 28.29 3.27
C SER A 581 -4.16 28.05 2.41
N ARG A 582 -4.15 28.52 1.16
CA ARG A 582 -5.19 28.27 0.14
C ARG A 582 -4.99 26.98 -0.68
N GLY A 583 -3.91 26.22 -0.42
CA GLY A 583 -3.59 24.98 -1.13
C GLY A 583 -3.26 25.17 -2.62
N LEU A 584 -2.65 26.31 -2.99
CA LEU A 584 -2.29 26.67 -4.37
C LEU A 584 -0.84 26.29 -4.75
N THR A 585 -0.03 25.85 -3.78
CA THR A 585 1.28 25.22 -4.03
C THR A 585 1.12 23.91 -4.81
N ALA A 586 2.19 23.40 -5.42
CA ALA A 586 2.14 22.09 -6.10
C ALA A 586 1.67 20.95 -5.18
N THR A 587 2.04 21.04 -3.89
CA THR A 587 1.60 20.11 -2.84
C THR A 587 0.10 20.24 -2.55
N GLY A 588 -0.37 21.46 -2.32
CA GLY A 588 -1.79 21.74 -2.06
C GLY A 588 -2.69 21.36 -3.24
N LYS A 589 -2.27 21.66 -4.48
CA LYS A 589 -2.99 21.29 -5.70
C LYS A 589 -3.16 19.77 -5.81
N LYS A 590 -2.10 19.00 -5.55
CA LYS A 590 -2.18 17.52 -5.50
C LYS A 590 -3.10 17.03 -4.38
N SER A 591 -3.01 17.61 -3.18
CA SER A 591 -3.86 17.21 -2.04
C SER A 591 -5.34 17.55 -2.24
N ARG A 592 -5.66 18.56 -3.06
CA ARG A 592 -7.03 18.93 -3.48
C ARG A 592 -7.58 18.05 -4.62
N GLY A 593 -6.78 17.11 -5.16
CA GLY A 593 -7.19 16.28 -6.29
C GLY A 593 -7.39 17.05 -7.60
N MET A 594 -6.72 18.19 -7.81
CA MET A 594 -6.89 18.98 -9.03
C MET A 594 -5.96 18.47 -10.15
N ASN A 595 -6.56 17.77 -11.12
CA ASN A 595 -5.89 17.19 -12.29
C ASN A 595 -6.89 17.07 -13.47
N LYS A 596 -6.48 16.54 -14.62
CA LYS A 596 -7.30 16.34 -15.84
C LYS A 596 -7.82 14.89 -15.98
N GLY A 597 -8.98 14.72 -16.62
CA GLY A 597 -9.59 13.42 -16.94
C GLY A 597 -10.73 13.00 -15.99
N HIS A 598 -11.50 11.98 -16.40
CA HIS A 598 -12.76 11.52 -15.77
C HIS A 598 -12.72 11.43 -14.24
N ARG A 599 -11.64 10.86 -13.66
CA ARG A 599 -11.43 10.70 -12.21
C ARG A 599 -11.39 12.01 -11.41
N TYR A 600 -11.38 13.16 -12.08
CA TYR A 600 -11.27 14.50 -11.47
C TYR A 600 -12.42 15.44 -11.82
N ASN A 601 -13.50 14.95 -12.44
CA ASN A 601 -14.69 15.75 -12.77
C ASN A 601 -15.22 16.50 -11.54
N ASN A 602 -15.35 15.80 -10.41
CA ASN A 602 -15.85 16.34 -9.13
C ASN A 602 -14.79 17.17 -8.34
N THR A 603 -13.59 17.41 -8.90
CA THR A 603 -12.52 18.18 -8.24
C THR A 603 -11.85 19.25 -9.12
N LYS A 604 -12.10 19.28 -10.44
CA LYS A 604 -11.46 20.19 -11.43
C LYS A 604 -11.45 21.67 -11.00
N ALA A 605 -12.58 22.19 -10.52
CA ALA A 605 -12.72 23.56 -9.99
C ALA A 605 -12.58 23.66 -8.45
N GLY A 606 -12.30 22.53 -7.78
CA GLY A 606 -12.35 22.35 -6.33
C GLY A 606 -13.68 21.75 -5.85
N ARG A 607 -13.59 20.71 -5.01
CA ARG A 607 -14.73 19.85 -4.62
C ARG A 607 -15.99 20.59 -4.18
N ARG A 608 -15.88 21.60 -3.30
CA ARG A 608 -17.04 22.38 -2.82
C ARG A 608 -17.69 23.22 -3.92
N HIS A 609 -16.92 23.74 -4.87
CA HIS A 609 -17.44 24.51 -5.99
C HIS A 609 -18.22 23.63 -6.96
N THR A 610 -17.63 22.50 -7.39
CA THR A 610 -18.32 21.55 -8.27
C THR A 610 -19.58 20.99 -7.61
N TRP A 611 -19.50 20.62 -6.32
CA TRP A 611 -20.66 20.17 -5.55
C TRP A 611 -21.75 21.25 -5.47
N LYS A 612 -21.43 22.51 -5.12
CA LYS A 612 -22.44 23.59 -5.10
C LYS A 612 -23.14 23.70 -6.45
N ARG A 613 -22.38 23.76 -7.56
CA ARG A 613 -22.94 23.85 -8.91
C ARG A 613 -23.87 22.67 -9.26
N GLN A 614 -23.55 21.46 -8.81
CA GLN A 614 -24.37 20.25 -9.03
C GLN A 614 -25.63 20.19 -8.14
N ASN A 615 -25.66 20.93 -7.03
CA ASN A 615 -26.75 20.92 -6.05
C ASN A 615 -27.47 22.28 -5.97
N THR A 616 -27.24 23.18 -6.93
CA THR A 616 -27.96 24.45 -7.04
C THR A 616 -29.14 24.24 -7.97
N GLN A 617 -30.36 24.31 -7.44
CA GLN A 617 -31.58 24.37 -8.24
C GLN A 617 -31.56 25.67 -9.06
N SER A 618 -31.70 25.54 -10.37
CA SER A 618 -31.62 26.67 -11.31
C SER A 618 -33.03 27.07 -11.74
N TYR A 619 -33.54 28.15 -11.17
CA TYR A 619 -34.83 28.72 -11.53
C TYR A 619 -34.64 29.76 -12.64
N TRP A 620 -34.88 29.35 -13.88
CA TRP A 620 -34.88 30.24 -15.03
C TRP A 620 -36.18 31.07 -15.09
N ARG A 621 -36.11 32.27 -15.68
CA ARG A 621 -37.27 33.19 -15.85
C ARG A 621 -38.37 32.60 -16.74
N TYR A 622 -37.97 31.79 -17.70
CA TYR A 622 -38.80 30.95 -18.56
C TYR A 622 -38.23 29.52 -18.46
N ARG A 623 -39.08 28.50 -18.49
CA ARG A 623 -38.69 27.09 -18.27
C ARG A 623 -38.79 26.27 -19.55
#